data_AF-A0A1M6J1H2-F1
#
_entry.id   AF-A0A1M6J1H2-F1
#
_cell.length_a   1.000
_cell.length_b   1.000
_cell.length_c   1.000
_cell.angle_alpha   90.00
_cell.angle_beta   90.00
_cell.angle_gamma   90.00
#
_symmetry.space_group_name_H-M   'P 1'
#
loop_
_entity.id
_entity.type
_entity.pdbx_description
1 polymer ?
#
loop_
_entity_poly.entity_id
_entity_poly.type
_entity_poly.pdbx_seq_one_letter_code
_entity_poly.pdbx_strand_id
1 'polypeptide(L)' 'MKKILLNIGFVFLLVQTAFAQTPEHYPPNEPEPIDFSLQNIVLYIILPLVLIVAYFLYRKKKLKDAKKKEEEKKS' A
#
# COMPACT_ATOMS: atom_id res chain seq x y z
N MET A 1 9.55 47.47 -10.13
CA MET A 1 10.08 46.09 -10.02
C MET A 1 9.15 45.15 -9.26
N LYS A 2 8.71 45.45 -8.03
CA LYS A 2 7.78 44.57 -7.26
C LYS A 2 6.49 44.17 -7.99
N LYS A 3 5.86 45.10 -8.73
CA LYS A 3 4.63 44.83 -9.51
C LYS A 3 4.86 43.87 -10.70
N ILE A 4 6.02 43.95 -11.33
CA ILE A 4 6.39 43.07 -12.45
C ILE A 4 6.65 41.66 -11.92
N LEU A 5 7.34 41.54 -10.78
CA LEU A 5 7.56 40.26 -10.12
C LEU A 5 6.25 39.61 -9.67
N LEU A 6 5.31 40.41 -9.15
CA LEU A 6 3.96 39.96 -8.76
C LEU A 6 3.17 39.43 -9.97
N ASN A 7 3.22 40.16 -11.09
CA ASN A 7 2.52 39.75 -12.32
C ASN A 7 3.13 38.48 -12.94
N ILE A 8 4.45 38.32 -12.89
CA ILE A 8 5.13 37.10 -13.35
C ILE A 8 4.73 35.90 -12.47
N GLY A 9 4.71 36.09 -11.14
CA GLY A 9 4.25 35.06 -10.21
C GLY A 9 2.79 34.66 -10.44
N PHE A 10 1.92 35.63 -10.73
CA PHE A 10 0.51 35.38 -11.01
C PHE A 10 0.30 34.60 -12.32
N VAL A 11 1.02 34.95 -13.39
CA VAL A 11 0.98 34.21 -14.65
C VAL A 11 1.54 32.79 -14.49
N PHE A 12 2.60 32.61 -13.71
CA PHE A 12 3.15 31.29 -13.42
C PHE A 12 2.14 30.37 -12.71
N LEU A 13 1.36 30.89 -11.76
CA LEU A 13 0.31 30.13 -11.08
C LEU A 13 -0.84 29.74 -12.02
N LEU A 14 -1.21 30.59 -12.97
CA LEU A 14 -2.25 30.29 -13.97
C LEU A 14 -1.82 29.22 -14.97
N VAL A 15 -0.53 29.07 -15.25
CA VAL A 15 -0.03 27.99 -16.12
C VAL A 15 -0.09 26.64 -15.42
N GLN A 16 0.04 26.58 -14.09
CA GLN A 16 -0.03 25.31 -13.33
C GLN A 16 -1.41 24.64 -13.40
N THR A 17 -2.50 25.40 -13.54
CA THR A 17 -3.85 24.82 -13.65
C THR A 17 -4.11 24.17 -15.01
N ALA A 18 -3.38 24.58 -16.06
CA ALA A 18 -3.46 23.99 -17.40
C ALA A 18 -2.69 22.67 -17.54
N PHE A 19 -1.79 22.36 -16.59
CA PHE A 19 -1.05 21.10 -16.48
C PHE A 19 -1.54 20.22 -15.31
N ALA A 20 -2.72 20.50 -14.76
CA ALA A 20 -3.36 19.59 -13.82
C ALA A 20 -3.68 18.29 -14.56
N GLN A 21 -2.89 17.24 -14.31
CA GLN A 21 -3.14 15.91 -14.85
C GLN A 21 -4.55 15.48 -14.44
N THR A 22 -5.39 15.15 -15.41
CA THR A 22 -6.61 14.38 -15.13
C THR A 22 -6.19 13.08 -14.45
N PRO A 23 -6.84 12.66 -13.35
CA PRO A 23 -6.50 11.39 -12.71
C PRO A 23 -6.66 10.27 -13.75
N GLU A 24 -5.54 9.72 -14.17
CA GLU A 24 -5.48 8.62 -15.16
C GLU A 24 -6.21 7.38 -14.65
N HIS A 25 -6.38 7.29 -13.33
CA HIS A 25 -7.07 6.22 -12.62
C HIS A 25 -8.38 6.69 -11.97
N TYR A 26 -9.18 7.50 -12.66
CA TYR A 26 -10.58 7.64 -12.24
C TYR A 26 -11.26 6.29 -12.43
N PRO A 27 -11.88 5.70 -11.38
CA PRO A 27 -12.52 4.40 -11.53
C PRO A 27 -13.63 4.53 -12.58
N PRO A 28 -13.73 3.58 -13.52
CA PRO A 28 -14.85 3.59 -14.45
C PRO A 28 -16.17 3.52 -13.67
N ASN A 29 -17.22 4.16 -14.20
CA ASN A 29 -18.56 4.15 -13.59
C ASN A 29 -19.06 2.71 -13.35
N GLU A 30 -18.58 1.77 -14.17
CA GLU A 30 -18.77 0.33 -14.01
C GLU A 30 -17.38 -0.34 -13.91
N PRO A 31 -17.00 -0.88 -12.74
CA PRO A 31 -15.72 -1.56 -12.59
C PRO A 31 -15.71 -2.87 -13.39
N GLU A 32 -14.66 -3.04 -14.21
CA GLU A 32 -14.42 -4.31 -14.87
C GLU A 32 -14.04 -5.39 -13.85
N PRO A 33 -14.45 -6.66 -14.05
CA PRO A 33 -14.02 -7.76 -13.20
C PRO A 33 -12.50 -7.93 -13.21
N ILE A 34 -11.93 -8.27 -12.05
CA ILE A 34 -10.51 -8.62 -11.95
C ILE A 34 -10.23 -9.85 -12.83
N ASP A 35 -9.29 -9.74 -13.74
CA ASP A 35 -8.87 -10.83 -14.61
C ASP A 35 -8.00 -11.85 -13.87
N PHE A 36 -8.05 -13.10 -14.30
CA PHE A 36 -7.23 -14.20 -13.74
C PHE A 36 -5.79 -14.19 -14.27
N SER A 37 -5.13 -13.03 -14.28
CA SER A 37 -3.70 -12.96 -14.55
C SER A 37 -2.87 -13.53 -13.40
N LEU A 38 -1.65 -13.95 -13.73
CA LEU A 38 -0.68 -14.42 -12.75
C LEU A 38 -0.47 -13.38 -11.62
N GLN A 39 -0.37 -12.10 -11.96
CA GLN A 39 -0.19 -11.01 -11.00
C GLN A 39 -1.36 -10.91 -10.03
N ASN A 40 -2.60 -10.94 -10.53
CA ASN A 40 -3.79 -10.85 -9.69
C ASN A 40 -3.94 -12.08 -8.80
N ILE A 41 -3.66 -13.29 -9.31
CA ILE A 41 -3.66 -14.51 -8.50
C ILE A 41 -2.63 -14.41 -7.37
N VAL A 42 -1.42 -13.95 -7.67
CA VAL A 42 -0.36 -13.80 -6.66
C VAL A 42 -0.78 -12.78 -5.60
N LEU A 43 -1.28 -11.61 -6.00
CA LEU A 43 -1.64 -10.53 -5.08
C LEU A 43 -2.89 -10.82 -4.24
N TYR A 44 -3.95 -11.32 -4.87
CA TYR A 44 -5.25 -11.46 -4.21
C TYR A 44 -5.46 -12.83 -3.55
N ILE A 45 -4.67 -13.85 -3.89
CA ILE A 45 -4.82 -15.21 -3.34
C ILE A 45 -3.56 -15.66 -2.62
N ILE A 46 -2.40 -15.66 -3.29
CA ILE A 46 -1.18 -16.26 -2.72
C ILE A 46 -0.65 -15.41 -1.55
N LEU A 47 -0.56 -14.09 -1.73
CA LEU A 47 -0.07 -13.19 -0.69
C LEU A 47 -0.86 -13.30 0.63
N PRO A 48 -2.21 -13.25 0.66
CA PRO A 48 -2.95 -13.41 1.91
C PRO A 48 -2.76 -14.80 2.53
N LEU A 49 -2.70 -15.87 1.73
CA LEU A 49 -2.42 -17.22 2.25
C LEU A 49 -1.03 -17.31 2.90
N VAL A 50 0.00 -16.72 2.28
CA VAL A 50 1.35 -16.67 2.83
C VAL A 50 1.37 -15.91 4.16
N LEU A 51 0.67 -14.77 4.25
CA LEU A 51 0.57 -14.01 5.50
C LEU A 51 -0.10 -14.81 6.61
N ILE A 52 -1.17 -15.54 6.30
CA ILE A 52 -1.86 -16.42 7.25
C ILE A 52 -0.90 -17.51 7.75
N VAL A 53 -0.20 -18.20 6.85
CA VAL A 53 0.77 -19.25 7.21
C VAL A 53 1.90 -18.67 8.06
N ALA A 54 2.46 -17.52 7.68
CA ALA A 54 3.50 -16.84 8.42
C ALA A 54 3.05 -16.48 9.84
N TYR A 55 1.81 -15.98 10.00
CA TYR A 55 1.22 -15.70 11.30
C TYR A 55 1.12 -16.96 12.18
N PHE A 56 0.67 -18.09 11.62
CA PHE A 56 0.60 -19.34 12.38
C PHE A 56 1.98 -19.86 12.78
N LEU A 57 2.97 -19.77 11.90
CA LEU A 57 4.35 -20.16 12.22
C LEU A 57 4.92 -19.28 13.33
N TYR A 58 4.73 -17.96 13.26
CA TYR A 58 5.12 -17.03 14.30
C TYR A 58 4.45 -17.35 15.64
N ARG A 59 3.13 -17.57 15.63
CA ARG A 59 2.36 -17.88 16.85
C ARG A 59 2.81 -19.20 17.48
N LYS A 60 3.05 -20.23 16.67
CA LYS A 60 3.55 -21.53 17.16
C LYS A 60 4.93 -21.40 17.79
N LYS A 61 5.84 -20.62 17.18
CA LYS A 61 7.18 -20.37 17.73
C LYS A 61 7.09 -19.66 19.08
N LYS A 62 6.30 -18.59 19.18
CA LYS A 62 6.12 -17.82 20.42
C LYS A 62 5.60 -18.68 21.58
N LEU A 63 4.66 -19.60 21.32
CA LEU A 63 4.14 -20.53 22.33
C LEU A 63 5.20 -21.54 22.79
N LYS A 64 6.03 -22.04 21.87
CA LYS A 64 7.13 -22.95 22.20
C LYS A 64 8.18 -22.28 23.08
N ASP A 65 8.52 -21.03 22.78
CA ASP A 65 9.50 -20.26 23.53
C ASP A 65 8.99 -19.92 24.95
N ALA A 66 7.69 -19.70 25.12
CA ALA A 66 7.07 -19.49 26.43
C ALA A 66 7.15 -20.75 27.32
N LYS A 67 6.84 -21.93 26.77
CA LYS A 67 6.89 -23.21 27.52
C LYS A 67 8.31 -23.55 27.99
N LYS A 68 9.32 -23.37 27.13
CA LYS A 68 10.73 -23.61 27.51
C LYS A 68 11.17 -22.79 28.71
N LYS A 69 10.77 -21.51 28.75
CA LYS A 69 11.09 -20.61 29.88
C LYS A 69 10.41 -21.03 31.19
N GLU A 70 9.26 -21.68 31.13
CA GLU A 70 8.60 -22.22 32.33
C GLU A 70 9.27 -23.50 32.83
N GLU A 71 9.77 -24.35 31.93
CA GLU A 71 10.52 -25.55 32.28
C GLU A 71 11.89 -25.20 32.91
N GLU A 72 12.62 -24.23 32.35
CA GLU A 72 13.88 -23.73 32.92
C GLU A 72 13.73 -23.09 34.31
N LYS A 73 12.57 -22.49 34.61
CA LYS A 73 12.28 -21.92 35.94
C LYS A 73 11.88 -22.94 37.00
N LYS A 74 11.53 -24.16 36.59
CA LYS A 74 11.09 -25.25 37.47
C LYS A 74 12.20 -26.26 37.78
N SER A 75 13.31 -26.21 37.06
CA SER A 75 14.54 -26.98 37.32
C SER A 75 15.50 -26.21 38.22
#